data_AF-A0A1V6FS13-F1
#
_entry.id   AF-A0A1V6FS13-F1
#
_cell.length_a   1.000
_cell.length_b   1.000
_cell.length_c   1.000
_cell.angle_alpha   90.00
_cell.angle_beta   90.00
_cell.angle_gamma   90.00
#
_symmetry.space_group_name_H-M   'P 1'
#
loop_
_entity.id
_entity.type
_entity.pdbx_description
1 polymer ?
#
loop_
_entity_poly.entity_id
_entity_poly.type
_entity_poly.pdbx_seq_one_letter_code
_entity_poly.pdbx_strand_id
1 'polypeptide(L)'
;MLALSAVEPHRDSGRSPWRRIEPLAQAVEVLERAAAATPDAHGVAAETFFMPFVPIPSVEGSQSAIENESIEVASELARQGEAMHWLLEHGAVEVAEGLESAGSPATTPGTSPAHLAFVTRAAREFELPLDAVRQAAAMARRIRTGEGRWAWDKAVIDWQGNEVTLLHAGITQRIDRLVRRRDTGEWWVLDYKSVHRPDEQPALVEQMNRYRDAVRKANPGATVRVAFLTGEGRVVEVEEDASA
;
A
#
# COMPACT_ATOMS: atom_id res chain seq x y z
N MET A 1 8.12 0.16 -21.34
CA MET A 1 8.23 -0.47 -20.02
C MET A 1 9.16 -1.66 -20.19
N LEU A 2 10.32 -1.65 -19.54
CA LEU A 2 11.27 -2.77 -19.59
C LEU A 2 11.03 -3.63 -18.34
N ALA A 3 10.70 -4.90 -18.54
CA ALA A 3 10.50 -5.87 -17.47
C ALA A 3 11.57 -6.94 -17.58
N LEU A 4 12.34 -7.15 -16.51
CA LEU A 4 13.41 -8.15 -16.42
C LEU A 4 13.04 -9.11 -15.29
N SER A 5 12.98 -10.41 -15.60
CA SER A 5 12.83 -11.47 -14.61
C SER A 5 13.99 -12.44 -14.75
N ALA A 6 14.64 -12.77 -13.63
CA ALA A 6 15.78 -13.68 -13.59
C ALA A 6 15.44 -15.04 -12.95
N VAL A 7 14.15 -15.31 -12.68
CA VAL A 7 13.72 -16.50 -11.95
C VAL A 7 12.53 -17.14 -12.66
N GLU A 8 12.63 -18.44 -12.93
CA GLU A 8 11.53 -19.25 -13.44
C GLU A 8 10.60 -19.64 -12.28
N PRO A 9 9.27 -19.41 -12.38
CA PRO A 9 8.36 -19.76 -11.30
C PRO A 9 8.37 -21.26 -11.01
N HIS A 10 8.56 -21.63 -9.74
CA HIS A 10 8.62 -23.03 -9.32
C HIS A 10 7.29 -23.80 -9.50
N ARG A 11 6.16 -23.10 -9.68
CA ARG A 11 4.85 -23.67 -10.04
C ARG A 11 4.13 -22.79 -11.04
N ASP A 12 3.62 -23.39 -12.11
CA ASP A 12 2.80 -22.71 -13.12
C ASP A 12 1.32 -22.71 -12.69
N SER A 13 0.82 -21.54 -12.26
CA SER A 13 -0.61 -21.35 -11.93
C SER A 13 -1.48 -21.05 -13.15
N GLY A 14 -0.90 -20.99 -14.36
CA GLY A 14 -1.60 -20.73 -15.63
C GLY A 14 -2.19 -19.33 -15.77
N ARG A 15 -2.13 -18.48 -14.74
CA ARG A 15 -2.74 -17.13 -14.70
C ARG A 15 -1.77 -16.03 -14.29
N SER A 16 -0.46 -16.29 -14.30
CA SER A 16 0.51 -15.28 -13.90
C SER A 16 0.42 -14.04 -14.82
N PRO A 17 0.61 -12.82 -14.28
CA PRO A 17 0.74 -11.62 -15.10
C PRO A 17 1.81 -11.74 -16.17
N TRP A 18 2.89 -12.51 -15.90
CA TRP A 18 3.95 -12.82 -16.85
C TRP A 18 3.48 -13.60 -18.08
N ARG A 19 2.63 -14.61 -17.92
CA ARG A 19 2.02 -15.36 -19.05
C ARG A 19 1.16 -14.47 -19.96
N ARG A 20 0.56 -13.40 -19.43
CA ARG A 20 -0.24 -12.47 -20.25
C ARG A 20 0.64 -11.53 -21.09
N ILE A 21 1.84 -11.24 -20.61
CA ILE A 21 2.78 -10.33 -21.25
C ILE A 21 3.74 -11.11 -22.17
N GLU A 22 4.00 -12.39 -21.91
CA GLU A 22 4.87 -13.27 -22.71
C GLU A 22 4.58 -13.22 -24.23
N PRO A 23 3.32 -13.32 -24.72
CA PRO A 23 3.04 -13.24 -26.15
C PRO A 23 3.31 -11.86 -26.76
N LEU A 24 3.38 -10.82 -25.93
CA LEU A 24 3.64 -9.43 -26.32
C LEU A 24 5.11 -9.05 -26.15
N ALA A 25 5.92 -9.91 -25.52
CA ALA A 25 7.33 -9.68 -25.33
C ALA A 25 8.09 -9.96 -26.64
N GLN A 26 8.93 -9.03 -27.05
CA GLN A 26 9.92 -9.29 -28.09
C GLN A 26 11.19 -9.79 -27.41
N ALA A 27 11.66 -10.97 -27.83
CA ALA A 27 12.96 -11.46 -27.42
C ALA A 27 14.02 -10.45 -27.89
N VAL A 28 14.79 -9.92 -26.95
CA VAL A 28 15.99 -9.16 -27.30
C VAL A 28 17.01 -10.18 -27.75
N GLU A 29 17.46 -10.09 -29.01
CA GLU A 29 18.61 -10.87 -29.47
C GLU A 29 19.81 -10.48 -28.61
N VAL A 30 20.15 -11.34 -27.66
CA VAL A 30 21.46 -11.29 -27.03
C VAL A 30 22.41 -11.64 -28.15
N LEU A 31 23.14 -10.64 -28.67
CA LEU A 31 24.29 -10.90 -29.51
C LEU A 31 25.15 -11.90 -28.74
N GLU A 32 25.17 -13.15 -29.18
CA GLU A 32 26.17 -14.10 -28.74
C GLU A 32 27.49 -13.37 -28.94
N ARG A 33 28.13 -13.02 -27.84
CA ARG A 33 29.49 -12.52 -27.88
C ARG A 33 30.27 -13.68 -28.45
N ALA A 34 30.50 -13.62 -29.76
CA ALA A 34 31.39 -14.52 -30.48
C ALA A 34 32.61 -14.69 -29.58
N ALA A 35 32.94 -15.94 -29.26
CA ALA A 35 34.08 -16.27 -28.41
C ALA A 35 35.28 -15.50 -28.95
N ALA A 36 35.54 -14.35 -28.32
CA ALA A 36 36.52 -13.42 -28.82
C ALA A 36 37.85 -14.08 -28.55
N ALA A 37 38.59 -14.35 -29.62
CA ALA A 37 40.02 -14.63 -29.55
C ALA A 37 40.63 -13.66 -28.53
N THR A 38 41.41 -14.22 -27.61
CA THR A 38 42.14 -13.51 -26.56
C THR A 38 42.72 -12.21 -27.09
N PRO A 39 42.20 -11.04 -26.68
CA PRO A 39 42.84 -9.78 -26.97
C PRO A 39 43.95 -9.59 -25.96
N ASP A 40 45.15 -9.34 -26.47
CA ASP A 40 46.30 -8.91 -25.70
C ASP A 40 45.93 -7.78 -24.73
N ALA A 41 46.53 -7.88 -23.55
CA ALA A 41 46.38 -6.99 -22.41
C ALA A 41 46.49 -5.51 -22.79
N HIS A 42 45.35 -4.82 -22.88
CA HIS A 42 45.27 -3.38 -22.68
C HIS A 42 44.10 -3.08 -21.73
N GLY A 43 44.49 -2.61 -20.55
CA GLY A 43 43.66 -2.42 -19.36
C GLY A 43 42.31 -1.76 -19.61
N VAL A 44 41.26 -2.56 -19.48
CA VAL A 44 40.02 -2.12 -18.85
C VAL A 44 39.83 -3.10 -17.71
N ALA A 45 40.13 -2.68 -16.49
CA ALA A 45 39.82 -3.47 -15.32
C ALA A 45 38.34 -3.79 -15.41
N ALA A 46 37.98 -5.07 -15.54
CA ALA A 46 36.61 -5.49 -15.32
C ALA A 46 36.29 -5.02 -13.91
N GLU A 47 35.48 -3.96 -13.80
CA GLU A 47 35.03 -3.49 -12.50
C GLU A 47 34.21 -4.63 -11.90
N THR A 48 34.85 -5.36 -11.00
CA THR A 48 34.22 -6.39 -10.20
C THR A 48 33.18 -5.70 -9.35
N PHE A 49 31.94 -5.70 -9.82
CA PHE A 49 30.81 -5.24 -9.04
C PHE A 49 30.44 -6.34 -8.05
N PHE A 50 30.64 -6.08 -6.76
CA PHE A 50 30.19 -6.97 -5.71
C PHE A 50 28.72 -6.70 -5.43
N MET A 51 27.87 -7.70 -5.69
CA MET A 51 26.50 -7.65 -5.22
C MET A 51 26.52 -7.84 -3.69
N PRO A 52 25.97 -6.91 -2.89
CA PRO A 52 25.84 -7.12 -1.46
C PRO A 52 24.98 -8.36 -1.22
N PHE A 53 25.61 -9.44 -0.75
CA PHE A 53 24.89 -10.62 -0.33
C PHE A 53 24.32 -10.35 1.06
N VAL A 54 23.00 -10.23 1.14
CA VAL A 54 22.32 -10.22 2.44
C VAL A 54 22.28 -11.67 2.92
N PRO A 55 22.98 -12.03 4.01
CA PRO A 55 22.92 -13.38 4.55
C PRO A 55 21.46 -13.70 4.89
N ILE A 56 21.00 -14.89 4.48
CA ILE A 56 19.68 -15.40 4.84
C ILE A 56 19.63 -15.39 6.38
N PRO A 57 18.77 -14.57 7.00
CA PRO A 57 18.69 -14.54 8.45
C PRO A 57 18.34 -15.96 8.94
N SER A 58 19.05 -16.48 9.94
CA SER A 58 18.68 -17.73 10.63
C SER A 58 17.40 -17.60 11.47
N VAL A 59 16.62 -16.56 11.22
CA VAL A 59 15.35 -16.32 11.88
C VAL A 59 14.37 -17.28 11.23
N GLU A 60 13.81 -18.19 12.02
CA GLU A 60 12.62 -18.95 11.60
C GLU A 60 11.66 -17.95 10.97
N GLY A 61 11.34 -18.16 9.69
CA GLY A 61 10.44 -17.28 8.96
C GLY A 61 9.22 -17.04 9.84
N SER A 62 8.94 -15.78 10.16
CA SER A 62 7.75 -15.40 10.90
C SER A 62 6.56 -15.80 10.03
N GLN A 63 6.07 -17.03 10.24
CA GLN A 63 4.80 -17.52 9.70
C GLN A 63 3.64 -16.64 10.18
N SER A 64 3.87 -15.85 11.23
CA SER A 64 2.91 -14.95 11.86
C SER A 64 2.68 -13.62 11.16
N ALA A 65 3.41 -13.25 10.10
CA ALA A 65 3.05 -12.05 9.30
C ALA A 65 1.80 -12.27 8.42
N ILE A 66 1.31 -13.51 8.33
CA ILE A 66 0.06 -13.89 7.65
C ILE A 66 -1.02 -14.27 8.69
N GLU A 67 -0.69 -14.50 9.97
CA GLU A 67 -1.61 -15.07 10.97
C GLU A 67 -2.52 -14.07 11.71
N ASN A 68 -2.87 -12.94 11.09
CA ASN A 68 -4.09 -12.23 11.52
C ASN A 68 -5.13 -12.07 10.40
N GLU A 69 -4.89 -12.68 9.24
CA GLU A 69 -5.99 -13.04 8.36
C GLU A 69 -6.47 -14.42 8.81
N SER A 70 -7.46 -14.42 9.69
CA SER A 70 -8.34 -15.57 9.86
C SER A 70 -8.72 -16.05 8.47
N ILE A 71 -8.19 -17.20 8.04
CA ILE A 71 -8.66 -17.95 6.87
C ILE A 71 -10.02 -18.59 7.25
N GLU A 72 -10.93 -17.79 7.78
CA GLU A 72 -12.34 -17.96 7.48
C GLU A 72 -12.51 -17.38 6.08
N VAL A 73 -13.38 -17.98 5.26
CA VAL A 73 -13.78 -17.40 3.97
C VAL A 73 -14.06 -15.93 4.23
N ALA A 74 -13.16 -15.05 3.77
CA ALA A 74 -13.23 -13.64 4.13
C ALA A 74 -14.63 -13.16 3.75
N SER A 75 -15.40 -12.82 4.79
CA SER A 75 -16.78 -12.37 4.64
C SER A 75 -16.81 -11.31 3.55
N GLU A 76 -17.91 -11.22 2.80
CA GLU A 76 -18.06 -10.17 1.78
C GLU A 76 -17.70 -8.78 2.34
N LEU A 77 -18.00 -8.54 3.63
CA LEU A 77 -17.61 -7.33 4.36
C LEU A 77 -16.10 -7.16 4.54
N ALA A 78 -15.35 -8.23 4.78
CA ALA A 78 -13.89 -8.19 4.91
C ALA A 78 -13.26 -7.83 3.55
N ARG A 79 -13.66 -8.52 2.48
CA ARG A 79 -13.22 -8.24 1.11
C ARG A 79 -13.62 -6.84 0.64
N GLN A 80 -14.78 -6.34 1.07
CA GLN A 80 -15.19 -4.95 0.81
C GLN A 80 -14.26 -3.94 1.51
N GLY A 81 -13.80 -4.25 2.73
CA GLY A 81 -12.79 -3.49 3.45
C GLY A 81 -11.44 -3.48 2.74
N GLU A 82 -10.98 -4.64 2.26
CA GLU A 82 -9.75 -4.75 1.45
C GLU A 82 -9.85 -3.95 0.14
N ALA A 83 -10.99 -4.04 -0.55
CA ALA A 83 -11.24 -3.24 -1.75
C ALA A 83 -11.20 -1.73 -1.46
N MET A 84 -11.71 -1.29 -0.30
CA MET A 84 -11.64 0.10 0.13
C MET A 84 -10.19 0.55 0.36
N HIS A 85 -9.37 -0.25 1.06
CA HIS A 85 -7.93 0.00 1.27
C HIS A 85 -7.20 0.16 -0.07
N TRP A 86 -7.39 -0.83 -0.94
CA TRP A 86 -6.75 -0.86 -2.25
C TRP A 86 -7.09 0.39 -3.08
N LEU A 87 -8.35 0.83 -3.07
CA LEU A 87 -8.79 2.04 -3.79
C LEU A 87 -8.16 3.33 -3.22
N LEU A 88 -7.92 3.41 -1.92
CA LEU A 88 -7.23 4.54 -1.27
C LEU A 88 -5.76 4.60 -1.66
N GLU A 89 -5.07 3.46 -1.67
CA GLU A 89 -3.64 3.36 -2.02
C GLU A 89 -3.38 3.65 -3.50
N HIS A 90 -4.26 3.18 -4.38
CA HIS A 90 -4.07 3.25 -5.83
C HIS A 90 -4.58 4.56 -6.46
N GLY A 91 -4.93 5.56 -5.64
CA GLY A 91 -5.30 6.90 -6.11
C GLY A 91 -6.62 6.97 -6.86
N ALA A 92 -7.51 5.98 -6.72
CA ALA A 92 -8.77 5.92 -7.44
C ALA A 92 -9.68 7.14 -7.16
N VAL A 93 -9.55 7.71 -5.95
CA VAL A 93 -10.27 8.92 -5.55
C VAL A 93 -9.67 10.19 -6.18
N GLU A 94 -8.34 10.31 -6.29
CA GLU A 94 -7.68 11.46 -6.95
C GLU A 94 -8.12 11.59 -8.40
N VAL A 95 -8.15 10.44 -9.08
CA VAL A 95 -8.54 10.35 -10.48
C VAL A 95 -10.01 10.75 -10.66
N ALA A 96 -10.88 10.39 -9.71
CA ALA A 96 -12.27 10.84 -9.74
C ALA A 96 -12.39 12.36 -9.53
N GLU A 97 -11.72 12.92 -8.51
CA GLU A 97 -11.81 14.34 -8.17
C GLU A 97 -11.16 15.26 -9.21
N GLY A 98 -9.99 14.90 -9.73
CA GLY A 98 -9.29 15.69 -10.74
C GLY A 98 -10.09 15.86 -12.03
N LEU A 99 -10.96 14.90 -12.35
CA LEU A 99 -11.85 14.95 -13.51
C LEU A 99 -13.16 15.70 -13.23
N GLU A 100 -13.69 15.63 -12.00
CA GLU A 100 -14.82 16.46 -11.56
C GLU A 100 -14.45 17.96 -11.58
N SER A 101 -13.24 18.31 -11.15
CA SER A 101 -12.72 19.69 -11.15
C SER A 101 -12.43 20.24 -12.56
N ALA A 102 -12.11 19.37 -13.53
CA ALA A 102 -11.79 19.75 -14.91
C ALA A 102 -13.01 20.12 -15.78
N GLY A 103 -14.24 20.14 -15.22
CA GLY A 103 -15.38 20.85 -15.80
C GLY A 103 -15.90 20.36 -17.15
N SER A 104 -15.75 19.08 -17.50
CA SER A 104 -16.27 18.55 -18.77
C SER A 104 -17.79 18.37 -18.72
N PRO A 105 -18.59 19.16 -19.48
CA PRO A 105 -20.04 19.17 -19.35
C PRO A 105 -20.67 18.14 -20.30
N ALA A 106 -20.51 16.84 -20.05
CA ALA A 106 -21.21 15.82 -20.85
C ALA A 106 -21.26 14.40 -20.26
N THR A 107 -21.00 14.17 -18.98
CA THR A 107 -21.19 12.84 -18.40
C THR A 107 -21.86 12.97 -17.04
N THR A 108 -22.96 12.25 -16.86
CA THR A 108 -23.69 12.08 -15.59
C THR A 108 -22.74 12.04 -14.39
N PRO A 109 -23.04 12.72 -13.27
CA PRO A 109 -22.23 12.62 -12.06
C PRO A 109 -22.10 11.15 -11.67
N GLY A 110 -20.88 10.59 -11.78
CA GLY A 110 -20.58 9.23 -11.35
C GLY A 110 -19.90 8.28 -12.34
N THR A 111 -19.42 8.69 -13.53
CA THR A 111 -18.71 7.71 -14.40
C THR A 111 -17.60 8.32 -15.25
N SER A 112 -16.50 8.73 -14.61
CA SER A 112 -15.22 8.81 -15.33
C SER A 112 -14.81 7.40 -15.79
N PRO A 113 -14.39 7.20 -17.05
CA PRO A 113 -13.87 5.91 -17.53
C PRO A 113 -12.70 5.39 -16.68
N ALA A 114 -11.86 6.29 -16.17
CA ALA A 114 -10.73 5.94 -15.33
C ALA A 114 -11.21 5.46 -13.94
N HIS A 115 -12.18 6.14 -13.34
CA HIS A 115 -12.80 5.69 -12.08
C HIS A 115 -13.48 4.31 -12.26
N LEU A 116 -14.21 4.11 -13.35
CA LEU A 116 -14.83 2.83 -13.67
C LEU A 116 -13.80 1.71 -13.86
N ALA A 117 -12.61 2.01 -14.40
CA ALA A 117 -11.53 1.04 -14.52
C ALA A 117 -11.02 0.57 -13.15
N PHE A 118 -10.86 1.48 -12.19
CA PHE A 118 -10.51 1.11 -10.81
C PHE A 118 -11.58 0.26 -10.15
N VAL A 119 -12.86 0.66 -10.24
CA VAL A 119 -13.98 -0.10 -9.69
C VAL A 119 -14.07 -1.50 -10.31
N THR A 120 -13.92 -1.61 -11.64
CA THR A 120 -13.97 -2.90 -12.33
C THR A 120 -12.77 -3.79 -11.97
N ARG A 121 -11.59 -3.20 -11.80
CA ARG A 121 -10.40 -3.93 -11.34
C ARG A 121 -10.58 -4.46 -9.93
N ALA A 122 -11.02 -3.62 -9.00
CA ALA A 122 -11.29 -4.02 -7.62
C ALA A 122 -12.36 -5.13 -7.53
N ALA A 123 -13.43 -5.06 -8.35
CA ALA A 123 -14.43 -6.12 -8.41
C ALA A 123 -13.85 -7.48 -8.81
N ARG A 124 -12.89 -7.48 -9.73
CA ARG A 124 -12.19 -8.71 -10.15
C ARG A 124 -11.18 -9.19 -9.13
N GLU A 125 -10.43 -8.27 -8.52
CA GLU A 125 -9.38 -8.58 -7.55
C GLU A 125 -9.95 -9.21 -6.28
N PHE A 126 -11.02 -8.63 -5.75
CA PHE A 126 -11.63 -9.05 -4.48
C PHE A 126 -12.85 -9.97 -4.65
N GLU A 127 -13.13 -10.39 -5.88
CA GLU A 127 -14.28 -11.25 -6.23
C GLU A 127 -15.61 -10.73 -5.67
N LEU A 128 -15.83 -9.43 -5.81
CA LEU A 128 -17.00 -8.71 -5.29
C LEU A 128 -17.95 -8.30 -6.41
N PRO A 129 -19.28 -8.24 -6.14
CA PRO A 129 -20.21 -7.67 -7.08
C PRO A 129 -19.97 -6.14 -7.19
N LEU A 130 -20.30 -5.56 -8.35
CA LEU A 130 -19.95 -4.17 -8.65
C LEU A 130 -20.58 -3.15 -7.69
N ASP A 131 -21.75 -3.46 -7.13
CA ASP A 131 -22.41 -2.64 -6.11
C ASP A 131 -21.62 -2.61 -4.80
N ALA A 132 -21.09 -3.75 -4.33
CA ALA A 132 -20.23 -3.80 -3.14
C ALA A 132 -18.95 -2.98 -3.33
N VAL A 133 -18.34 -3.03 -4.52
CA VAL A 133 -17.15 -2.21 -4.83
C VAL A 133 -17.47 -0.73 -4.98
N ARG A 134 -18.63 -0.37 -5.53
CA ARG A 134 -19.08 1.04 -5.52
C ARG A 134 -19.25 1.57 -4.11
N GLN A 135 -19.76 0.75 -3.19
CA GLN A 135 -19.83 1.12 -1.78
C GLN A 135 -18.43 1.27 -1.16
N ALA A 136 -17.49 0.37 -1.48
CA ALA A 136 -16.09 0.51 -1.06
C ALA A 136 -15.43 1.79 -1.59
N ALA A 137 -15.68 2.13 -2.86
CA ALA A 137 -15.23 3.38 -3.47
C ALA A 137 -15.84 4.62 -2.80
N ALA A 138 -17.12 4.55 -2.41
CA ALA A 138 -17.77 5.61 -1.66
C ALA A 138 -17.17 5.79 -0.25
N MET A 139 -16.82 4.69 0.44
CA MET A 139 -16.11 4.75 1.72
C MET A 139 -14.72 5.37 1.55
N ALA A 140 -13.94 4.91 0.57
CA ALA A 140 -12.62 5.46 0.24
C ALA A 140 -12.69 6.96 -0.06
N ARG A 141 -13.70 7.41 -0.82
CA ARG A 141 -13.93 8.83 -1.07
C ARG A 141 -14.19 9.59 0.23
N ARG A 142 -15.10 9.11 1.08
CA ARG A 142 -15.40 9.77 2.37
C ARG A 142 -14.17 9.85 3.29
N ILE A 143 -13.38 8.78 3.40
CA ILE A 143 -12.12 8.77 4.16
C ILE A 143 -11.19 9.88 3.69
N ARG A 144 -11.03 10.00 2.37
CA ARG A 144 -10.10 10.96 1.77
C ARG A 144 -10.58 12.40 1.83
N THR A 145 -11.88 12.64 1.68
CA THR A 145 -12.47 13.99 1.60
C THR A 145 -13.04 14.48 2.93
N GLY A 146 -13.08 13.62 3.95
CA GLY A 146 -13.70 13.89 5.25
C GLY A 146 -12.85 14.73 6.18
N GLU A 147 -12.99 14.48 7.48
CA GLU A 147 -12.29 15.18 8.55
C GLU A 147 -10.76 15.05 8.41
N GLY A 148 -10.30 13.89 7.96
CA GLY A 148 -8.88 13.56 7.77
C GLY A 148 -8.25 14.08 6.49
N ARG A 149 -8.97 14.85 5.65
CA ARG A 149 -8.49 15.26 4.30
C ARG A 149 -7.12 15.95 4.29
N TRP A 150 -6.77 16.62 5.38
CA TRP A 150 -5.50 17.33 5.55
C TRP A 150 -4.30 16.37 5.42
N ALA A 151 -4.48 15.07 5.70
CA ALA A 151 -3.43 14.06 5.58
C ALA A 151 -3.01 13.78 4.13
N TRP A 152 -3.70 14.35 3.14
CA TRP A 152 -3.33 14.32 1.71
C TRP A 152 -2.95 15.70 1.16
N ASP A 153 -3.00 16.76 1.97
CA ASP A 153 -2.69 18.12 1.55
C ASP A 153 -1.18 18.40 1.70
N LYS A 154 -0.51 18.57 0.55
CA LYS A 154 0.94 18.87 0.47
C LYS A 154 1.33 20.21 1.11
N ALA A 155 0.38 21.13 1.31
CA ALA A 155 0.62 22.35 2.06
C ALA A 155 0.73 22.08 3.57
N VAL A 156 -0.03 21.10 4.08
CA VAL A 156 -0.11 20.77 5.51
C VAL A 156 0.96 19.74 5.92
N ILE A 157 1.27 18.79 5.04
CA ILE A 157 2.24 17.73 5.31
C ILE A 157 3.57 17.99 4.59
N ASP A 158 4.68 17.60 5.22
CA ASP A 158 6.02 17.66 4.61
C ASP A 158 6.65 16.27 4.39
N TRP A 159 6.06 15.23 4.96
CA TRP A 159 6.39 13.83 4.71
C TRP A 159 5.11 12.99 4.64
N GLN A 160 5.09 12.00 3.75
CA GLN A 160 4.04 10.98 3.68
C GLN A 160 4.59 9.64 3.20
N GLY A 161 3.96 8.56 3.66
CA GLY A 161 4.16 7.20 3.18
C GLY A 161 2.87 6.39 3.29
N ASN A 162 2.61 5.56 2.28
CA ASN A 162 1.57 4.52 2.34
C ASN A 162 2.23 3.17 2.60
N GLU A 163 1.51 2.25 3.23
CA GLU A 163 1.96 0.87 3.48
C GLU A 163 3.35 0.79 4.14
N VAL A 164 3.60 1.67 5.12
CA VAL A 164 4.92 1.80 5.75
C VAL A 164 5.20 0.59 6.60
N THR A 165 6.18 -0.21 6.18
CA THR A 165 6.62 -1.39 6.91
C THR A 165 7.57 -0.99 8.05
N LEU A 166 7.30 -1.48 9.25
CA LEU A 166 8.10 -1.27 10.45
C LEU A 166 8.41 -2.60 11.13
N LEU A 167 9.64 -2.76 11.58
CA LEU A 167 10.03 -3.86 12.46
C LEU A 167 10.12 -3.33 13.90
N HIS A 168 9.26 -3.82 14.78
CA HIS A 168 9.26 -3.43 16.18
C HIS A 168 9.04 -4.63 17.09
N ALA A 169 9.89 -4.81 18.10
CA ALA A 169 9.86 -5.95 19.01
C ALA A 169 9.87 -7.33 18.31
N GLY A 170 10.55 -7.43 17.16
CA GLY A 170 10.60 -8.67 16.37
C GLY A 170 9.35 -8.92 15.51
N ILE A 171 8.35 -8.03 15.56
CA ILE A 171 7.11 -8.12 14.79
C ILE A 171 7.19 -7.15 13.61
N THR A 172 6.95 -7.68 12.41
CA THR A 172 6.78 -6.84 11.21
C THR A 172 5.35 -6.34 11.16
N GLN A 173 5.21 -5.04 11.04
CA GLN A 173 3.94 -4.31 11.06
C GLN A 173 3.85 -3.44 9.80
N ARG A 174 2.64 -3.25 9.27
CA ARG A 174 2.39 -2.42 8.09
C ARG A 174 1.37 -1.34 8.44
N ILE A 175 1.80 -0.09 8.38
CA ILE A 175 0.95 1.08 8.62
C ILE A 175 0.30 1.49 7.29
N ASP A 176 -1.03 1.61 7.25
CA ASP A 176 -1.76 2.03 6.05
C ASP A 176 -1.27 3.39 5.54
N ARG A 177 -1.22 4.39 6.43
CA ARG A 177 -0.71 5.72 6.11
C ARG A 177 0.02 6.36 7.28
N LEU A 178 1.23 6.83 7.02
CA LEU A 178 2.04 7.62 7.95
C LEU A 178 2.30 8.99 7.33
N VAL A 179 2.07 10.05 8.08
CA VAL A 179 2.36 11.42 7.62
C VAL A 179 3.05 12.23 8.71
N ARG A 180 3.80 13.26 8.29
CA ARG A 180 4.35 14.27 9.20
C ARG A 180 3.78 15.64 8.87
N ARG A 181 3.25 16.31 9.89
CA ARG A 181 2.75 17.67 9.77
C ARG A 181 3.92 18.65 9.64
N ARG A 182 3.81 19.57 8.70
CA ARG A 182 4.81 20.61 8.44
C ARG A 182 4.88 21.65 9.56
N ASP A 183 3.74 22.02 10.12
CA ASP A 183 3.62 23.12 11.07
C ASP A 183 4.01 22.72 12.50
N THR A 184 3.65 21.51 12.92
CA THR A 184 3.94 21.01 14.29
C THR A 184 5.10 20.02 14.34
N GLY A 185 5.48 19.41 13.21
CA GLY A 185 6.44 18.30 13.19
C GLY A 185 5.89 16.98 13.75
N GLU A 186 4.59 16.93 14.07
CA GLU A 186 3.93 15.73 14.60
C GLU A 186 3.84 14.63 13.55
N TRP A 187 4.12 13.40 13.98
CA TRP A 187 3.85 12.20 13.20
C TRP A 187 2.44 11.71 13.47
N TRP A 188 1.75 11.34 12.41
CA TRP A 188 0.40 10.83 12.45
C TRP A 188 0.34 9.45 11.80
N VAL A 189 0.05 8.44 12.62
CA VAL A 189 -0.28 7.09 12.15
C VAL A 189 -1.78 7.05 11.87
N LEU A 190 -2.14 6.77 10.63
CA LEU A 190 -3.52 6.72 10.17
C LEU A 190 -3.82 5.32 9.64
N ASP A 191 -4.86 4.70 10.19
CA ASP A 191 -5.28 3.35 9.83
C ASP A 191 -6.75 3.40 9.35
N TYR A 192 -7.04 2.72 8.23
CA TYR A 192 -8.35 2.81 7.57
C TYR A 192 -9.25 1.68 8.04
N LYS A 193 -10.47 2.02 8.47
CA LYS A 193 -11.44 1.03 8.95
C LYS A 193 -12.79 1.22 8.27
N SER A 194 -13.35 0.14 7.73
CA SER A 194 -14.71 0.14 7.17
C SER A 194 -15.77 0.29 8.27
N VAL A 195 -15.48 -0.19 9.48
CA VAL A 195 -16.34 -0.10 10.66
C VAL A 195 -16.42 1.33 11.22
N HIS A 196 -17.58 1.65 11.83
CA HIS A 196 -17.89 2.99 12.35
C HIS A 196 -17.27 3.30 13.71
N ARG A 197 -17.02 2.26 14.52
CA ARG A 197 -16.53 2.33 15.90
C ARG A 197 -15.31 1.42 16.11
N PRO A 198 -14.18 1.71 15.45
CA PRO A 198 -12.96 0.93 15.65
C PRO A 198 -12.37 1.14 17.06
N ASP A 199 -12.67 2.26 17.70
CA ASP A 199 -12.31 2.61 19.09
C ASP A 199 -12.95 1.70 20.14
N GLU A 200 -14.10 1.08 19.84
CA GLU A 200 -14.78 0.15 20.75
C GLU A 200 -14.17 -1.27 20.70
N GLN A 201 -13.16 -1.51 19.87
CA GLN A 201 -12.49 -2.80 19.71
C GLN A 201 -11.10 -2.77 20.37
N PRO A 202 -10.91 -3.38 21.56
CA PRO A 202 -9.66 -3.30 22.31
C PRO A 202 -8.43 -3.74 21.50
N ALA A 203 -8.57 -4.81 20.71
CA ALA A 203 -7.48 -5.32 19.86
C ALA A 203 -6.97 -4.29 18.83
N LEU A 204 -7.87 -3.46 18.28
CA LEU A 204 -7.49 -2.40 17.34
C LEU A 204 -6.80 -1.25 18.07
N VAL A 205 -7.29 -0.86 19.24
CA VAL A 205 -6.66 0.17 20.08
C VAL A 205 -5.25 -0.25 20.49
N GLU A 206 -5.07 -1.49 20.93
CA GLU A 206 -3.74 -2.06 21.24
C GLU A 206 -2.81 -2.05 20.04
N GLN A 207 -3.33 -2.37 18.84
CA GLN A 207 -2.56 -2.29 17.60
C GLN A 207 -2.09 -0.86 17.30
N MET A 208 -2.97 0.14 17.45
CA MET A 208 -2.59 1.53 17.24
C MET A 208 -1.55 2.02 18.24
N ASN A 209 -1.61 1.55 19.50
CA ASN A 209 -0.58 1.85 20.51
C ASN A 209 0.77 1.22 20.14
N ARG A 210 0.80 -0.02 19.62
CA ARG A 210 2.03 -0.62 19.09
C ARG A 210 2.62 0.17 17.93
N TYR A 211 1.78 0.70 17.03
CA TYR A 211 2.24 1.57 15.95
C TYR A 211 2.82 2.89 16.49
N ARG A 212 2.17 3.49 17.50
CA ARG A 212 2.66 4.70 18.16
C ARG A 212 4.08 4.48 18.69
N ASP A 213 4.29 3.42 19.44
CA ASP A 213 5.59 3.11 20.05
C ASP A 213 6.66 2.80 19.00
N ALA A 214 6.30 2.09 17.93
CA ALA A 214 7.19 1.83 16.82
C ALA A 214 7.68 3.11 16.13
N VAL A 215 6.77 4.03 15.81
CA VAL A 215 7.09 5.30 15.16
C VAL A 215 7.85 6.23 16.10
N ARG A 216 7.49 6.27 17.39
CA ARG A 216 8.17 7.06 18.44
C ARG A 216 9.61 6.60 18.62
N LYS A 217 9.85 5.28 18.61
CA LYS A 217 11.20 4.71 18.66
C LYS A 217 12.02 5.05 17.42
N ALA A 218 11.41 5.04 16.23
CA ALA A 218 12.07 5.40 14.98
C ALA A 218 12.35 6.90 14.86
N ASN A 219 11.57 7.75 15.54
CA ASN A 219 11.68 9.21 15.52
C ASN A 219 11.80 9.79 16.94
N PRO A 220 12.95 9.64 17.61
CA PRO A 220 13.13 10.10 18.98
C PRO A 220 12.84 11.60 19.15
N GLY A 221 12.08 11.94 20.19
CA GLY A 221 11.73 13.32 20.52
C GLY A 221 10.57 13.92 19.72
N ALA A 222 10.00 13.18 18.76
CA ALA A 222 8.83 13.64 18.01
C ALA A 222 7.52 13.22 18.70
N THR A 223 6.51 14.09 18.63
CA THR A 223 5.14 13.76 19.06
C THR A 223 4.50 12.84 18.03
N VAL A 224 3.95 11.70 18.49
CA VAL A 224 3.28 10.71 17.65
C VAL A 224 1.82 10.59 18.06
N ARG A 225 0.92 10.96 17.13
CA ARG A 225 -0.53 10.83 17.26
C ARG A 225 -0.99 9.67 16.37
N VAL A 226 -2.02 8.95 16.80
CA VAL A 226 -2.54 7.81 16.04
C VAL A 226 -4.05 7.91 15.98
N ALA A 227 -4.63 7.65 14.81
CA ALA A 227 -6.07 7.78 14.61
C ALA A 227 -6.58 6.78 13.57
N PHE A 228 -7.81 6.34 13.75
CA PHE A 228 -8.55 5.63 12.73
C PHE A 228 -9.23 6.62 11.78
N LEU A 229 -9.21 6.31 10.48
CA LEU A 229 -10.09 6.94 9.51
C LEU A 229 -11.22 5.97 9.16
N THR A 230 -12.44 6.33 9.51
CA THR A 230 -13.61 5.44 9.36
C THR A 230 -14.23 5.55 7.98
N GLY A 231 -14.96 4.53 7.55
CA GLY A 231 -15.71 4.53 6.29
C GLY A 231 -16.75 5.65 6.12
N GLU A 232 -17.03 6.43 7.17
CA GLU A 232 -17.84 7.65 7.14
C GLU A 232 -17.05 8.93 6.89
N GLY A 233 -15.71 8.87 6.90
CA GLY A 233 -14.83 10.02 6.79
C GLY A 233 -14.54 10.73 8.11
N ARG A 234 -14.77 10.07 9.25
CA ARG A 234 -14.44 10.61 10.58
C ARG A 234 -13.02 10.24 10.99
N VAL A 235 -12.37 11.12 11.73
CA VAL A 235 -11.08 10.87 12.40
C VAL A 235 -11.37 10.50 13.85
N VAL A 236 -11.04 9.28 14.24
CA VAL A 236 -11.17 8.82 15.63
C VAL A 236 -9.76 8.65 16.20
N GLU A 237 -9.32 9.65 16.97
CA GLU A 237 -8.02 9.59 17.63
C GLU A 237 -8.04 8.59 18.78
N VAL A 238 -7.00 7.76 18.87
CA VAL A 238 -6.79 6.89 20.02
C VAL A 238 -6.02 7.69 21.05
N GLU A 239 -6.65 7.95 22.19
CA GLU A 239 -5.97 8.59 23.31
C GLU A 239 -4.87 7.67 23.85
N GLU A 240 -3.78 8.28 24.31
CA GLU A 240 -2.76 7.53 25.05
C GLU A 240 -3.36 7.23 26.41
N ASP A 241 -3.51 5.95 26.76
CA ASP A 241 -3.90 5.57 28.10
C ASP A 241 -2.92 6.22 29.07
N ALA A 242 -3.40 7.16 29.88
CA ALA A 242 -2.65 7.78 30.96
C ALA A 242 -2.48 6.76 32.10
N SER A 243 -1.83 5.64 31.82
CA SER A 243 -1.36 4.72 32.86
C SER A 243 -0.02 5.25 33.36
N ALA A 244 -0.14 6.02 34.45
CA ALA A 244 0.92 6.50 35.31
C ALA A 244 1.67 5.36 36.03
#